data_AF-A0A2T4V1S7-F1
#
_entry.id   AF-A0A2T4V1S7-F1
#
_cell.length_a   1.000
_cell.length_b   1.000
_cell.length_c   1.000
_cell.angle_alpha   90.00
_cell.angle_beta   90.00
_cell.angle_gamma   90.00
#
_symmetry.space_group_name_H-M   'P 1'
#
loop_
_entity.id
_entity.type
_entity.pdbx_description
1 polymer ?
#
loop_
_entity_poly.entity_id
_entity_poly.type
_entity_poly.pdbx_seq_one_letter_code
_entity_poly.pdbx_strand_id
1 'polypeptide(L)'
;MGLALLLAGLSARAHLVRNTAVILDIGESSVHAEIQMPLDQLALALTRSFSAVPAEVMRERAAELPAYVREHFGASTPEGQPFSVEVGSIGVQRVEDGDCLVAHVTLRPPQGGSSRAFTLTDTLVLHQVMNHRALVSVRRDFHSALFGEGQEMLGAVSPQSPSLVIDRTHGSWWTGFRGVFLLGTRHIAEGTDHLLFLLVLLLPAPLLARTGRWREADRLRASLGRILWVVTAFTVGHSLTLAAAALGVLRLPSQPVEVLIAVSILVSAVHAVRPLFPGRERFVAAAFGLVHGLAFATVLAGQGFDSWALALSILGFNLGIEAMQAAVVVLVLPWLLLWSRAPGFTVLRITGAGVGGAAACGWIIERAFDVSTPLGTWVEAASGHAWAGLIVLATVALGMYAARGPGTSWGVRAGPRHEAAPSPASDPGRYAPADGAPTRNRASRPEPPGVAARLR
;
A
#
# COMPACT_ATOMS: atom_id res chain seq x y z
N MET A 1 -54.60 38.31 -17.06
CA MET A 1 -53.17 38.00 -17.25
C MET A 1 -52.45 38.46 -16.00
N GLY A 2 -51.90 37.66 -15.10
CA GLY A 2 -51.61 36.23 -15.11
C GLY A 2 -50.49 36.02 -14.08
N LEU A 3 -50.82 35.36 -12.97
CA LEU A 3 -49.91 34.53 -12.16
C LEU A 3 -48.60 35.18 -11.63
N ALA A 4 -48.70 35.90 -10.52
CA ALA A 4 -47.56 36.20 -9.64
C ALA A 4 -47.80 35.56 -8.27
N LEU A 5 -47.73 34.22 -8.22
CA LEU A 5 -47.80 33.42 -6.99
C LEU A 5 -47.36 32.00 -7.38
N LEU A 6 -46.09 31.67 -7.15
CA LEU A 6 -45.56 30.33 -6.85
C LEU A 6 -44.03 30.35 -6.95
N LEU A 7 -43.39 29.61 -6.05
CA LEU A 7 -41.94 29.34 -5.93
C LEU A 7 -41.16 30.22 -4.93
N ALA A 8 -41.77 30.51 -3.78
CA ALA A 8 -41.02 30.37 -2.54
C ALA A 8 -41.01 28.88 -2.20
N GLY A 9 -40.02 28.15 -2.72
CA GLY A 9 -39.73 26.79 -2.29
C GLY A 9 -39.25 26.83 -0.85
N LEU A 10 -40.20 26.88 0.10
CA LEU A 10 -39.97 26.47 1.46
C LEU A 10 -39.36 25.07 1.36
N SER A 11 -38.09 24.95 1.76
CA SER A 11 -37.45 23.69 2.01
C SER A 11 -38.29 22.97 3.07
N ALA A 12 -39.27 22.19 2.60
CA ALA A 12 -39.90 21.18 3.41
C ALA A 12 -38.76 20.25 3.79
N ARG A 13 -38.21 20.46 4.98
CA ARG A 13 -37.40 19.46 5.68
C ARG A 13 -38.35 18.32 5.95
N ALA A 14 -38.53 17.44 4.96
CA ALA A 14 -39.05 16.13 5.21
C ALA A 14 -38.14 15.56 6.30
N HIS A 15 -38.71 15.26 7.47
CA HIS A 15 -38.00 14.59 8.53
C HIS A 15 -37.54 13.25 7.96
N LEU A 16 -36.27 13.15 7.54
CA LEU A 16 -35.65 11.88 7.23
C LEU A 16 -35.82 11.02 8.48
N VAL A 17 -36.54 9.90 8.35
CA VAL A 17 -36.64 8.91 9.42
C VAL A 17 -35.23 8.39 9.63
N ARG A 18 -34.60 8.82 10.74
CA ARG A 18 -33.25 8.39 11.11
C ARG A 18 -33.32 6.96 11.59
N ASN A 19 -32.82 6.05 10.76
CA ASN A 19 -32.79 4.62 11.05
C ASN A 19 -31.56 4.27 11.91
N THR A 20 -31.64 3.16 12.64
CA THR A 20 -30.43 2.55 13.21
C THR A 20 -29.60 1.98 12.07
N ALA A 21 -28.28 2.15 12.09
CA ALA A 21 -27.38 1.44 11.19
C ALA A 21 -26.63 0.36 11.98
N VAL A 22 -26.67 -0.88 11.50
CA VAL A 22 -25.91 -2.01 12.03
C VAL A 22 -24.90 -2.41 10.97
N ILE A 23 -23.63 -2.15 11.25
CA ILE A 23 -22.53 -2.37 10.32
C ILE A 23 -21.71 -3.55 10.84
N LEU A 24 -21.64 -4.62 10.05
CA LEU A 24 -21.01 -5.89 10.44
C LEU A 24 -19.62 -6.06 9.82
N ASP A 25 -18.66 -6.48 10.64
CA ASP A 25 -17.36 -7.01 10.24
C ASP A 25 -17.34 -8.51 10.60
N ILE A 26 -17.38 -9.38 9.59
CA ILE A 26 -17.49 -10.83 9.75
C ILE A 26 -16.10 -11.46 9.76
N GLY A 27 -15.71 -12.02 10.91
CA GLY A 27 -14.50 -12.84 11.07
C GLY A 27 -14.78 -14.34 11.05
N GLU A 28 -13.74 -15.15 11.23
CA GLU A 28 -13.80 -16.60 11.38
C GLU A 28 -14.44 -17.01 12.70
N SER A 29 -14.01 -16.37 13.79
CA SER A 29 -14.35 -16.79 15.15
C SER A 29 -15.42 -15.91 15.81
N SER A 30 -15.68 -14.73 15.26
CA SER A 30 -16.59 -13.75 15.82
C SER A 30 -17.09 -12.78 14.75
N VAL A 31 -18.22 -12.14 15.03
CA VAL A 31 -18.77 -11.06 14.23
C VAL A 31 -18.73 -9.79 15.07
N HIS A 32 -18.10 -8.74 14.56
CA HIS A 32 -18.10 -7.43 15.19
C HIS A 32 -19.20 -6.58 14.57
N ALA A 33 -20.02 -5.96 15.40
CA ALA A 33 -21.08 -5.06 14.97
C ALA A 33 -20.81 -3.65 15.51
N GLU A 34 -20.81 -2.67 14.62
CA GLU A 34 -20.88 -1.26 14.97
C GLU A 34 -22.33 -0.80 14.78
N ILE A 35 -22.96 -0.42 15.88
CA ILE A 35 -24.37 -0.04 15.93
C ILE A 35 -24.44 1.46 16.13
N GLN A 36 -24.99 2.18 15.15
CA GLN A 36 -25.20 3.61 15.20
C GLN A 36 -26.69 3.89 15.41
N MET A 37 -27.04 4.35 16.62
CA MET A 37 -28.41 4.65 17.01
C MET A 37 -28.60 6.17 17.13
N PRO A 38 -29.52 6.77 16.37
CA PRO A 38 -29.89 8.17 16.56
C PRO A 38 -30.38 8.42 18.00
N LEU A 39 -29.82 9.42 18.68
CA LEU A 39 -30.13 9.68 20.09
C LEU A 39 -31.61 10.02 20.32
N ASP A 40 -32.25 10.70 19.37
CA ASP A 40 -33.67 11.04 19.43
C ASP A 40 -34.56 9.79 19.40
N GLN A 41 -34.21 8.81 18.57
CA GLN A 41 -34.94 7.53 18.50
C GLN A 41 -34.70 6.65 19.74
N LEU A 42 -33.45 6.60 20.23
CA LEU A 42 -33.12 5.87 21.44
C LEU A 42 -33.83 6.47 22.67
N ALA A 43 -34.04 7.80 22.71
CA ALA A 43 -34.77 8.47 23.79
C ALA A 43 -36.21 7.98 23.89
N LEU A 44 -36.86 7.85 22.72
CA LEU A 44 -38.21 7.29 22.63
C LEU A 44 -38.25 5.84 23.12
N ALA A 45 -37.25 5.03 22.75
CA ALA A 45 -37.17 3.64 23.15
C ALA A 45 -36.91 3.44 24.65
N LEU A 46 -36.10 4.30 25.27
CA LEU A 46 -35.90 4.31 26.72
C LEU A 46 -37.00 5.04 27.49
N THR A 47 -38.02 5.57 26.79
CA THR A 47 -39.14 6.35 27.34
C THR A 47 -38.70 7.58 28.16
N ARG A 48 -37.56 8.19 27.81
CA ARG A 48 -36.96 9.32 28.57
C ARG A 48 -36.19 10.29 27.66
N SER A 49 -36.12 11.55 28.06
CA SER A 49 -35.31 12.57 27.39
C SER A 49 -33.82 12.45 27.75
N PHE A 50 -32.93 12.54 26.77
CA PHE A 50 -31.47 12.67 26.99
C PHE A 50 -31.05 14.13 27.20
N SER A 51 -29.93 14.34 27.89
CA SER A 51 -29.22 15.64 27.85
C SER A 51 -28.78 15.94 26.42
N ALA A 52 -28.82 17.22 26.03
CA ALA A 52 -28.30 17.70 24.75
C ALA A 52 -26.76 17.64 24.67
N VAL A 53 -26.08 17.32 25.79
CA VAL A 53 -24.62 17.24 25.87
C VAL A 53 -24.17 15.77 25.80
N PRO A 54 -23.48 15.35 24.73
CA PRO A 54 -22.97 13.98 24.53
C PRO A 54 -22.23 13.37 25.74
N ALA A 55 -21.40 14.17 26.40
CA ALA A 55 -20.59 13.75 27.54
C ALA A 55 -21.38 13.54 28.84
N GLU A 56 -22.59 14.09 28.94
CA GLU A 56 -23.49 13.89 30.07
C GLU A 56 -24.30 12.60 29.90
N VAL A 57 -24.75 12.29 28.68
CA VAL A 57 -25.44 11.03 28.37
C VAL A 57 -24.62 9.82 28.80
N MET A 58 -23.31 9.82 28.54
CA MET A 58 -22.42 8.73 28.96
C MET A 58 -22.17 8.69 30.47
N ARG A 59 -22.04 9.84 31.13
CA ARG A 59 -21.86 9.87 32.59
C ARG A 59 -23.09 9.39 33.35
N GLU A 60 -24.28 9.73 32.87
CA GLU A 60 -25.54 9.40 33.53
C GLU A 60 -25.95 7.94 33.31
N ARG A 61 -25.54 7.31 32.20
CA ARG A 61 -26.09 6.03 31.73
C ARG A 61 -25.04 4.96 31.41
N ALA A 62 -23.77 5.16 31.78
CA ALA A 62 -22.68 4.22 31.48
C ALA A 62 -22.95 2.78 31.93
N ALA A 63 -23.69 2.59 33.03
CA ALA A 63 -24.00 1.26 33.55
C ALA A 63 -25.21 0.58 32.87
N GLU A 64 -26.16 1.37 32.38
CA GLU A 64 -27.45 0.86 31.86
C GLU A 64 -27.36 0.51 30.36
N LEU A 65 -26.66 1.34 29.57
CA LEU A 65 -26.60 1.17 28.11
C LEU A 65 -25.99 -0.17 27.68
N PRO A 66 -24.89 -0.67 28.27
CA PRO A 66 -24.35 -1.98 27.89
C PRO A 66 -25.30 -3.14 28.21
N ALA A 67 -26.08 -3.04 29.30
CA ALA A 67 -27.07 -4.05 29.67
C ALA A 67 -28.23 -4.05 28.67
N TYR A 68 -28.75 -2.86 28.36
CA TYR A 68 -29.81 -2.68 27.36
C TYR A 68 -29.40 -3.19 25.98
N VAL A 69 -28.19 -2.88 25.52
CA VAL A 69 -27.70 -3.38 24.22
C VAL A 69 -27.64 -4.90 24.20
N ARG A 70 -27.16 -5.52 25.29
CA ARG A 70 -27.05 -6.98 25.39
C ARG A 70 -28.41 -7.68 25.41
N GLU A 71 -29.44 -7.03 25.94
CA GLU A 71 -30.80 -7.57 26.01
C GLU A 71 -31.51 -7.49 24.65
N HIS A 72 -31.30 -6.40 23.91
CA HIS A 72 -32.05 -6.10 22.68
C HIS A 72 -31.33 -6.41 21.38
N PHE A 73 -30.03 -6.72 21.42
CA PHE A 73 -29.22 -7.03 20.25
C PHE A 73 -28.46 -8.34 20.44
N GLY A 74 -28.58 -9.25 19.48
CA GLY A 74 -27.91 -10.53 19.54
C GLY A 74 -27.96 -11.30 18.23
N ALA A 75 -27.41 -12.50 18.24
CA ALA A 75 -27.48 -13.43 17.12
C ALA A 75 -27.71 -14.85 17.61
N SER A 76 -28.25 -15.71 16.75
CA SER A 76 -28.40 -17.14 17.01
C SER A 76 -27.94 -17.96 15.80
N THR A 77 -27.47 -19.18 16.04
CA THR A 77 -27.17 -20.13 14.96
C THR A 77 -28.44 -20.50 14.20
N PRO A 78 -28.35 -21.10 13.00
CA PRO A 78 -29.52 -21.62 12.28
C PRO A 78 -30.33 -22.64 13.11
N GLU A 79 -29.69 -23.33 14.05
CA GLU A 79 -30.31 -24.27 15.00
C GLU A 79 -30.92 -23.59 16.23
N GLY A 80 -30.84 -22.27 16.32
CA GLY A 80 -31.43 -21.47 17.40
C GLY A 80 -30.58 -21.34 18.66
N GLN A 81 -29.29 -21.74 18.64
CA GLN A 81 -28.42 -21.53 19.80
C GLN A 81 -27.92 -20.07 19.85
N PRO A 82 -28.01 -19.38 21.00
CA PRO A 82 -27.63 -17.97 21.10
C PRO A 82 -26.11 -17.78 21.03
N PHE A 83 -25.67 -16.70 20.40
CA PHE A 83 -24.30 -16.22 20.43
C PHE A 83 -24.02 -15.55 21.79
N SER A 84 -22.78 -15.59 22.27
CA SER A 84 -22.39 -14.72 23.37
C SER A 84 -22.23 -13.29 22.87
N VAL A 85 -22.75 -12.33 23.64
CA VAL A 85 -22.78 -10.90 23.28
C VAL A 85 -21.89 -10.12 24.25
N GLU A 86 -20.76 -9.66 23.75
CA GLU A 86 -19.81 -8.82 24.47
C GLU A 86 -19.94 -7.37 23.98
N VAL A 87 -20.40 -6.48 24.86
CA VAL A 87 -20.52 -5.05 24.54
C VAL A 87 -19.23 -4.36 24.92
N GLY A 88 -18.54 -3.80 23.93
CA GLY A 88 -17.29 -3.07 24.07
C GLY A 88 -17.50 -1.60 24.37
N SER A 89 -16.84 -0.73 23.60
CA SER A 89 -16.98 0.72 23.76
C SER A 89 -18.36 1.20 23.32
N ILE A 90 -18.91 2.12 24.10
CA ILE A 90 -20.10 2.90 23.77
C ILE A 90 -19.72 4.37 23.89
N GLY A 91 -20.09 5.17 22.89
CA GLY A 91 -19.85 6.61 22.91
C GLY A 91 -20.79 7.35 21.99
N VAL A 92 -21.00 8.64 22.26
CA VAL A 92 -21.77 9.51 21.38
C VAL A 92 -20.83 10.11 20.35
N GLN A 93 -21.17 9.96 19.08
CA GLN A 93 -20.42 10.52 17.96
C GLN A 93 -21.37 11.28 17.05
N ARG A 94 -20.88 12.36 16.46
CA ARG A 94 -21.64 13.11 15.47
C ARG A 94 -21.40 12.49 14.11
N VAL A 95 -22.43 11.89 13.55
CA VAL A 95 -22.46 11.33 12.19
C VAL A 95 -23.13 12.37 11.27
N GLU A 96 -22.99 12.25 9.94
CA GLU A 96 -23.55 13.21 8.98
C GLU A 96 -25.02 13.60 9.25
N ASP A 97 -25.82 12.65 9.75
CA ASP A 97 -27.25 12.84 10.04
C ASP A 97 -27.59 13.23 11.49
N GLY A 98 -26.61 13.49 12.36
CA GLY A 98 -26.83 13.96 13.74
C GLY A 98 -26.02 13.21 14.80
N ASP A 99 -26.37 13.44 16.06
CA ASP A 99 -25.70 12.77 17.18
C ASP A 99 -26.25 11.34 17.34
N CYS A 100 -25.36 10.36 17.17
CA CYS A 100 -25.66 8.95 17.31
C CYS A 100 -24.91 8.38 18.51
N LEU A 101 -25.58 7.49 19.24
CA LEU A 101 -24.90 6.57 20.13
C LEU A 101 -24.28 5.45 19.28
N VAL A 102 -22.96 5.34 19.33
CA VAL A 102 -22.20 4.30 18.66
C VAL A 102 -21.80 3.24 19.69
N ALA A 103 -22.25 2.01 19.49
CA ALA A 103 -21.90 0.86 20.31
C ALA A 103 -21.14 -0.17 19.48
N HIS A 104 -20.00 -0.65 19.99
CA HIS A 104 -19.26 -1.75 19.42
C HIS A 104 -19.59 -3.04 20.15
N VAL A 105 -20.11 -4.04 19.45
CA VAL A 105 -20.55 -5.33 20.00
C VAL A 105 -19.80 -6.46 19.31
N THR A 106 -19.28 -7.41 20.08
CA THR A 106 -18.69 -8.65 19.57
C THR A 106 -19.66 -9.80 19.83
N LEU A 107 -20.10 -10.46 18.76
CA LEU A 107 -20.94 -11.64 18.77
C LEU A 107 -20.06 -12.87 18.54
N ARG A 108 -20.09 -13.85 19.46
CA ARG A 108 -19.34 -15.11 19.30
C ARG A 108 -20.30 -16.30 19.21
N PRO A 109 -20.19 -17.14 18.17
CA PRO A 109 -20.98 -18.35 18.08
C PRO A 109 -20.63 -19.32 19.23
N PRO A 110 -21.57 -20.20 19.63
CA PRO A 110 -21.28 -21.30 20.56
C PRO A 110 -20.23 -22.26 19.96
N GLN A 111 -19.66 -23.14 20.79
CA GLN A 111 -18.67 -24.11 20.31
C GLN A 111 -19.24 -24.96 19.15
N GLY A 112 -18.52 -24.98 18.02
CA GLY A 112 -18.97 -25.65 16.79
C GLY A 112 -19.96 -24.87 15.92
N GLY A 113 -20.44 -23.71 16.40
CA GLY A 113 -21.27 -22.80 15.62
C GLY A 113 -20.47 -21.98 14.60
N SER A 114 -21.12 -21.61 13.49
CA SER A 114 -20.53 -20.78 12.45
C SER A 114 -20.77 -19.29 12.72
N SER A 115 -19.74 -18.47 12.52
CA SER A 115 -19.83 -17.00 12.47
C SER A 115 -20.36 -16.48 11.14
N ARG A 116 -20.53 -17.36 10.13
CA ARG A 116 -20.88 -17.00 8.76
C ARG A 116 -22.32 -17.33 8.38
N ALA A 117 -23.01 -18.13 9.17
CA ALA A 117 -24.43 -18.44 9.01
C ALA A 117 -25.11 -18.22 10.36
N PHE A 118 -25.94 -17.18 10.46
CA PHE A 118 -26.62 -16.84 11.70
C PHE A 118 -27.85 -15.98 11.44
N THR A 119 -28.74 -15.92 12.42
CA THR A 119 -29.87 -14.99 12.43
C THR A 119 -29.54 -13.86 13.38
N LEU A 120 -29.42 -12.64 12.85
CA LEU A 120 -29.25 -11.44 13.64
C LEU A 120 -30.60 -10.99 14.18
N THR A 121 -30.69 -10.67 15.46
CA THR A 121 -31.87 -10.08 16.09
C THR A 121 -31.52 -8.70 16.62
N ASP A 122 -32.29 -7.70 16.21
CA ASP A 122 -32.15 -6.32 16.71
C ASP A 122 -33.54 -5.77 17.04
N THR A 123 -33.75 -5.48 18.32
CA THR A 123 -34.97 -4.87 18.87
C THR A 123 -34.69 -3.55 19.59
N LEU A 124 -33.48 -3.00 19.46
CA LEU A 124 -32.96 -1.87 20.26
C LEU A 124 -33.94 -0.71 20.31
N VAL A 125 -34.40 -0.24 19.17
CA VAL A 125 -35.39 0.84 19.09
C VAL A 125 -36.78 0.31 18.69
N LEU A 126 -36.79 -0.83 17.99
CA LEU A 126 -37.99 -1.41 17.38
C LEU A 126 -39.05 -1.84 18.40
N HIS A 127 -38.66 -2.13 19.64
CA HIS A 127 -39.59 -2.61 20.66
C HIS A 127 -40.54 -1.51 21.20
N GLN A 128 -40.23 -0.22 21.01
CA GLN A 128 -41.13 0.90 21.34
C GLN A 128 -41.54 1.72 20.12
N VAL A 129 -40.68 1.83 19.10
CA VAL A 129 -40.89 2.74 17.98
C VAL A 129 -41.32 1.95 16.74
N MET A 130 -42.64 1.91 16.50
CA MET A 130 -43.27 1.04 15.51
C MET A 130 -42.94 1.37 14.04
N ASN A 131 -42.48 2.58 13.75
CA ASN A 131 -42.08 3.03 12.41
C ASN A 131 -40.55 3.04 12.21
N HIS A 132 -39.78 2.60 13.22
CA HIS A 132 -38.32 2.56 13.14
C HIS A 132 -37.85 1.36 12.31
N ARG A 133 -36.70 1.50 11.67
CA ARG A 133 -36.01 0.42 10.96
C ARG A 133 -34.56 0.41 11.37
N ALA A 134 -33.95 -0.77 11.43
CA ALA A 134 -32.50 -0.88 11.49
C ALA A 134 -31.98 -1.46 10.17
N LEU A 135 -31.09 -0.73 9.52
CA LEU A 135 -30.45 -1.13 8.26
C LEU A 135 -29.21 -1.96 8.60
N VAL A 136 -29.10 -3.14 8.03
CA VAL A 136 -28.00 -4.07 8.31
C VAL A 136 -27.10 -4.15 7.07
N SER A 137 -25.84 -3.79 7.23
CA SER A 137 -24.82 -3.85 6.18
C SER A 137 -23.59 -4.63 6.64
N VAL A 138 -22.82 -5.13 5.68
CA VAL A 138 -21.49 -5.72 5.91
C VAL A 138 -20.45 -4.76 5.35
N ARG A 139 -19.54 -4.33 6.21
CA ARG A 139 -18.39 -3.50 5.83
C ARG A 139 -17.18 -4.37 5.51
N ARG A 140 -17.01 -5.50 6.20
CA ARG A 140 -15.84 -6.38 6.03
C ARG A 140 -16.23 -7.84 6.04
N ASP A 141 -15.75 -8.55 5.01
CA ASP A 141 -15.85 -10.01 4.91
C ASP A 141 -14.76 -10.52 3.96
N PHE A 142 -13.68 -11.08 4.53
CA PHE A 142 -12.53 -11.53 3.76
C PHE A 142 -12.94 -12.54 2.69
N HIS A 143 -13.75 -13.53 3.03
CA HIS A 143 -14.14 -14.62 2.13
C HIS A 143 -15.01 -14.18 0.95
N SER A 144 -15.68 -13.03 1.07
CA SER A 144 -16.49 -12.45 0.00
C SER A 144 -15.77 -11.33 -0.74
N ALA A 145 -14.47 -11.15 -0.49
CA ALA A 145 -13.65 -10.08 -1.05
C ALA A 145 -14.16 -8.65 -0.76
N LEU A 146 -14.80 -8.45 0.39
CA LEU A 146 -15.23 -7.12 0.84
C LEU A 146 -14.13 -6.47 1.69
N PHE A 147 -13.47 -5.48 1.10
CA PHE A 147 -12.38 -4.71 1.69
C PHE A 147 -12.60 -3.21 1.44
N GLY A 148 -12.37 -2.36 2.45
CA GLY A 148 -12.34 -0.90 2.28
C GLY A 148 -13.62 -0.18 2.73
N GLU A 149 -13.94 0.93 2.05
CA GLU A 149 -15.01 1.87 2.44
C GLU A 149 -16.41 1.47 1.95
N GLY A 150 -16.50 0.50 1.03
CA GLY A 150 -17.78 0.00 0.54
C GLY A 150 -18.52 -0.82 1.60
N GLN A 151 -19.83 -0.60 1.74
CA GLN A 151 -20.71 -1.44 2.55
C GLN A 151 -21.70 -2.17 1.65
N GLU A 152 -21.84 -3.48 1.84
CA GLU A 152 -22.87 -4.28 1.20
C GLU A 152 -24.13 -4.27 2.07
N MET A 153 -25.24 -3.73 1.58
CA MET A 153 -26.52 -3.77 2.29
C MET A 153 -27.08 -5.19 2.26
N LEU A 154 -27.29 -5.80 3.42
CA LEU A 154 -27.92 -7.12 3.53
C LEU A 154 -29.44 -7.02 3.61
N GLY A 155 -29.96 -5.99 4.28
CA GLY A 155 -31.39 -5.82 4.46
C GLY A 155 -31.73 -4.84 5.59
N ALA A 156 -32.96 -4.94 6.07
CA ALA A 156 -33.44 -4.13 7.18
C ALA A 156 -34.32 -4.97 8.10
N VAL A 157 -34.17 -4.77 9.41
CA VAL A 157 -35.10 -5.28 10.42
C VAL A 157 -36.15 -4.22 10.76
N SER A 158 -37.31 -4.68 11.18
CA SER A 158 -38.48 -3.87 11.52
C SER A 158 -39.24 -4.49 12.69
N PRO A 159 -40.18 -3.80 13.33
CA PRO A 159 -40.95 -4.38 14.43
C PRO A 159 -41.74 -5.63 14.04
N GLN A 160 -42.14 -5.77 12.77
CA GLN A 160 -42.84 -6.96 12.25
C GLN A 160 -41.90 -8.13 11.93
N SER A 161 -40.62 -7.84 11.71
CA SER A 161 -39.56 -8.82 11.43
C SER A 161 -38.26 -8.34 12.09
N PRO A 162 -38.10 -8.58 13.41
CA PRO A 162 -36.98 -8.06 14.19
C PRO A 162 -35.68 -8.83 13.97
N SER A 163 -35.68 -9.77 13.02
CA SER A 163 -34.58 -10.67 12.77
C SER A 163 -34.24 -10.74 11.28
N LEU A 164 -32.95 -10.82 10.95
CA LEU A 164 -32.44 -10.98 9.59
C LEU A 164 -31.55 -12.23 9.51
N VAL A 165 -31.86 -13.13 8.57
CA VAL A 165 -31.01 -14.29 8.27
C VAL A 165 -29.82 -13.84 7.45
N ILE A 166 -28.61 -14.15 7.92
CA ILE A 166 -27.35 -13.80 7.28
C ILE A 166 -26.62 -15.11 6.96
N ASP A 167 -26.47 -15.38 5.66
CA ASP A 167 -25.69 -16.51 5.14
C ASP A 167 -24.57 -16.00 4.24
N ARG A 168 -23.34 -16.19 4.71
CA ARG A 168 -22.09 -15.83 4.05
C ARG A 168 -21.21 -17.06 3.82
N THR A 169 -21.78 -18.26 3.86
CA THR A 169 -21.05 -19.52 3.65
C THR A 169 -20.55 -19.72 2.22
N HIS A 170 -21.12 -18.98 1.25
CA HIS A 170 -20.70 -19.01 -0.14
C HIS A 170 -19.30 -18.40 -0.42
N GLY A 171 -18.76 -17.62 0.53
CA GLY A 171 -17.42 -17.05 0.40
C GLY A 171 -16.31 -18.10 0.53
N SER A 172 -15.11 -17.78 0.06
CA SER A 172 -13.94 -18.64 0.26
C SER A 172 -12.66 -17.85 0.50
N TRP A 173 -11.69 -18.47 1.17
CA TRP A 173 -10.35 -17.92 1.36
C TRP A 173 -9.68 -17.54 0.04
N TRP A 174 -9.94 -18.29 -1.04
CA TRP A 174 -9.41 -18.01 -2.37
C TRP A 174 -10.03 -16.76 -2.99
N THR A 175 -11.34 -16.58 -2.85
CA THR A 175 -12.05 -15.37 -3.29
C THR A 175 -11.47 -14.14 -2.59
N GLY A 176 -11.30 -14.24 -1.27
CA GLY A 176 -10.68 -13.17 -0.49
C GLY A 176 -9.26 -12.85 -0.91
N PHE A 177 -8.40 -13.86 -1.00
CA PHE A 177 -7.02 -13.70 -1.44
C PHE A 177 -6.92 -13.07 -2.84
N ARG A 178 -7.73 -13.54 -3.81
CA ARG A 178 -7.80 -12.97 -5.16
C ARG A 178 -8.26 -11.51 -5.11
N GLY A 179 -9.24 -11.19 -4.26
CA GLY A 179 -9.73 -9.83 -4.08
C GLY A 179 -8.64 -8.88 -3.57
N VAL A 180 -7.90 -9.27 -2.52
CA VAL A 180 -6.80 -8.45 -1.99
C VAL A 180 -5.62 -8.36 -2.98
N PHE A 181 -5.31 -9.44 -3.69
CA PHE A 181 -4.33 -9.41 -4.78
C PHE A 181 -4.71 -8.38 -5.85
N LEU A 182 -5.97 -8.41 -6.32
CA LEU A 182 -6.46 -7.46 -7.30
C LEU A 182 -6.45 -6.02 -6.75
N LEU A 183 -6.78 -5.84 -5.47
CA LEU A 183 -6.67 -4.55 -4.79
C LEU A 183 -5.23 -4.03 -4.83
N GLY A 184 -4.23 -4.87 -4.54
CA GLY A 184 -2.81 -4.53 -4.67
C GLY A 184 -2.40 -4.15 -6.10
N THR A 185 -2.88 -4.89 -7.11
CA THR A 185 -2.60 -4.54 -8.52
C THR A 185 -3.22 -3.20 -8.91
N ARG A 186 -4.48 -2.94 -8.50
CA ARG A 186 -5.20 -1.69 -8.79
C ARG A 186 -4.58 -0.50 -8.08
N HIS A 187 -4.13 -0.68 -6.84
CA HIS A 187 -3.45 0.36 -6.07
C HIS A 187 -2.26 0.95 -6.84
N ILE A 188 -1.43 0.11 -7.46
CA ILE A 188 -0.32 0.58 -8.30
C ILE A 188 -0.80 1.12 -9.66
N ALA A 189 -1.82 0.52 -10.26
CA ALA A 189 -2.31 0.95 -11.58
C ALA A 189 -3.05 2.31 -11.54
N GLU A 190 -3.74 2.61 -10.44
CA GLU A 190 -4.50 3.84 -10.24
C GLU A 190 -3.67 4.92 -9.54
N GLY A 191 -2.65 4.54 -8.77
CA GLY A 191 -1.72 5.48 -8.12
C GLY A 191 -0.75 6.14 -9.11
N THR A 192 -1.05 7.36 -9.54
CA THR A 192 -0.22 8.10 -10.51
C THR A 192 1.18 8.42 -9.99
N ASP A 193 1.32 8.68 -8.70
CA ASP A 193 2.60 8.82 -8.01
C ASP A 193 3.42 7.52 -8.01
N HIS A 194 2.79 6.37 -7.80
CA HIS A 194 3.43 5.04 -7.81
C HIS A 194 3.90 4.64 -9.22
N LEU A 195 3.07 4.87 -10.25
CA LEU A 195 3.46 4.64 -11.65
C LEU A 195 4.62 5.55 -12.05
N LEU A 196 4.53 6.85 -11.73
CA LEU A 196 5.58 7.79 -12.07
C LEU A 196 6.88 7.47 -11.34
N PHE A 197 6.83 7.10 -10.06
CA PHE A 197 7.97 6.59 -9.31
C PHE A 197 8.66 5.44 -10.05
N LEU A 198 7.90 4.41 -10.44
CA LEU A 198 8.43 3.23 -11.12
C LEU A 198 9.02 3.57 -12.50
N LEU A 199 8.35 4.41 -13.28
CA LEU A 199 8.82 4.85 -14.58
C LEU A 199 10.14 5.63 -14.47
N VAL A 200 10.23 6.57 -13.53
CA VAL A 200 11.44 7.36 -13.29
C VAL A 200 12.59 6.47 -12.82
N LEU A 201 12.32 5.47 -11.98
CA LEU A 201 13.30 4.48 -11.53
C LEU A 201 13.80 3.59 -12.68
N LEU A 202 12.95 3.32 -13.68
CA LEU A 202 13.30 2.54 -14.86
C LEU A 202 14.16 3.30 -15.89
N LEU A 203 14.09 4.63 -15.93
CA LEU A 203 14.86 5.46 -16.88
C LEU A 203 16.37 5.18 -16.88
N PRO A 204 17.07 5.11 -15.73
CA PRO A 204 18.49 4.77 -15.70
C PRO A 204 18.78 3.26 -15.78
N ALA A 205 17.77 2.39 -15.66
CA ALA A 205 17.97 0.95 -15.50
C ALA A 205 18.70 0.23 -16.66
N PRO A 206 18.59 0.67 -17.93
CA PRO A 206 19.43 0.16 -19.01
C PRO A 206 20.91 0.54 -18.92
N LEU A 207 21.32 1.40 -17.98
CA LEU A 207 22.65 2.01 -17.96
C LEU A 207 23.48 1.56 -16.75
N LEU A 208 24.79 1.48 -16.95
CA LEU A 208 25.78 1.31 -15.90
C LEU A 208 26.37 2.67 -15.51
N ALA A 209 26.46 2.89 -14.21
CA ALA A 209 27.15 4.03 -13.64
C ALA A 209 28.67 3.80 -13.66
N ARG A 210 29.41 4.67 -14.35
CA ARG A 210 30.87 4.66 -14.39
C ARG A 210 31.38 6.08 -14.20
N THR A 211 32.33 6.29 -13.29
CA THR A 211 32.93 7.61 -13.00
C THR A 211 31.87 8.71 -12.71
N GLY A 212 30.82 8.37 -11.93
CA GLY A 212 29.76 9.31 -11.58
C GLY A 212 28.83 9.72 -12.74
N ARG A 213 28.87 9.02 -13.87
CA ARG A 213 28.01 9.26 -15.04
C ARG A 213 27.41 7.96 -15.56
N TRP A 214 26.22 8.06 -16.12
CA TRP A 214 25.59 6.98 -16.86
C TRP A 214 26.22 6.86 -18.25
N ARG A 215 26.82 5.71 -18.62
CA ARG A 215 27.59 5.59 -19.86
C ARG A 215 27.33 4.35 -20.70
N GLU A 216 27.31 3.17 -20.10
CA GLU A 216 27.29 1.92 -20.85
C GLU A 216 25.91 1.26 -20.76
N ALA A 217 25.38 0.78 -21.89
CA ALA A 217 24.15 0.00 -21.90
C ALA A 217 24.43 -1.40 -21.32
N ASP A 218 23.68 -1.78 -20.29
CA ASP A 218 23.76 -3.10 -19.65
C ASP A 218 23.09 -4.18 -20.53
N ARG A 219 23.36 -5.45 -20.22
CA ARG A 219 22.72 -6.60 -20.89
C ARG A 219 21.31 -6.78 -20.35
N LEU A 220 20.36 -7.15 -21.22
CA LEU A 220 18.95 -7.37 -20.86
C LEU A 220 18.78 -8.24 -19.60
N ARG A 221 19.48 -9.39 -19.53
CA ARG A 221 19.39 -10.30 -18.37
C ARG A 221 19.92 -9.67 -17.07
N ALA A 222 20.99 -8.88 -17.16
CA ALA A 222 21.58 -8.22 -16.00
C ALA A 222 20.72 -7.04 -15.52
N SER A 223 20.18 -6.23 -16.45
CA SER A 223 19.20 -5.17 -16.14
C SER A 223 17.95 -5.74 -15.48
N LEU A 224 17.37 -6.82 -16.04
CA LEU A 224 16.20 -7.48 -15.48
C LEU A 224 16.47 -8.00 -14.06
N GLY A 225 17.59 -8.70 -13.85
CA GLY A 225 17.95 -9.21 -12.53
C GLY A 225 18.14 -8.08 -11.50
N ARG A 226 18.75 -6.95 -11.90
CA ARG A 226 18.93 -5.79 -11.02
C ARG A 226 17.60 -5.13 -10.67
N ILE A 227 16.74 -4.91 -11.66
CA ILE A 227 15.41 -4.32 -11.45
C ILE A 227 14.56 -5.22 -10.57
N LEU A 228 14.56 -6.54 -10.82
CA LEU A 228 13.80 -7.48 -10.01
C LEU A 228 14.23 -7.41 -8.54
N TRP A 229 15.54 -7.39 -8.26
CA TRP A 229 16.04 -7.18 -6.90
C TRP A 229 15.63 -5.84 -6.28
N VAL A 230 15.56 -4.77 -7.07
CA VAL A 230 15.12 -3.45 -6.62
C VAL A 230 13.62 -3.46 -6.28
N VAL A 231 12.80 -4.03 -7.15
CA VAL A 231 11.35 -4.17 -6.99
C VAL A 231 11.00 -5.08 -5.80
N THR A 232 11.66 -6.23 -5.69
CA THR A 232 11.48 -7.12 -4.54
C THR A 232 11.96 -6.46 -3.24
N ALA A 233 13.07 -5.73 -3.24
CA ALA A 233 13.54 -5.02 -2.05
C ALA A 233 12.55 -3.91 -1.61
N PHE A 234 11.99 -3.17 -2.56
CA PHE A 234 10.90 -2.22 -2.28
C PHE A 234 9.69 -2.93 -1.66
N THR A 235 9.25 -4.04 -2.25
CA THR A 235 8.10 -4.83 -1.78
C THR A 235 8.33 -5.38 -0.37
N VAL A 236 9.55 -5.84 -0.06
CA VAL A 236 9.92 -6.29 1.29
C VAL A 236 9.86 -5.14 2.31
N GLY A 237 10.42 -3.96 1.97
CA GLY A 237 10.33 -2.78 2.82
C GLY A 237 8.87 -2.37 3.06
N HIS A 238 8.08 -2.32 1.99
CA HIS A 238 6.66 -2.01 2.03
C HIS A 238 5.86 -3.00 2.89
N SER A 239 6.12 -4.30 2.73
CA SER A 239 5.49 -5.36 3.53
C SER A 239 5.77 -5.18 5.02
N LEU A 240 6.98 -4.79 5.39
CA LEU A 240 7.38 -4.64 6.79
C LEU A 240 6.63 -3.49 7.47
N THR A 241 6.52 -2.33 6.83
CA THR A 241 5.78 -1.20 7.41
C THR A 241 4.27 -1.39 7.35
N LEU A 242 3.74 -2.01 6.30
CA LEU A 242 2.33 -2.39 6.25
C LEU A 242 1.97 -3.35 7.39
N ALA A 243 2.81 -4.35 7.65
CA ALA A 243 2.61 -5.28 8.78
C ALA A 243 2.70 -4.57 10.13
N ALA A 244 3.69 -3.70 10.33
CA ALA A 244 3.84 -2.92 11.57
C ALA A 244 2.63 -2.00 11.81
N ALA A 245 2.12 -1.36 10.75
CA ALA A 245 0.93 -0.53 10.81
C ALA A 245 -0.34 -1.35 11.10
N ALA A 246 -0.52 -2.48 10.40
CA ALA A 246 -1.66 -3.36 10.57
C ALA A 246 -1.76 -3.95 11.99
N LEU A 247 -0.62 -4.29 12.60
CA LEU A 247 -0.53 -4.72 13.99
C LEU A 247 -0.71 -3.57 15.01
N GLY A 248 -0.87 -2.33 14.54
CA GLY A 248 -1.02 -1.16 15.39
C GLY A 248 0.25 -0.70 16.08
N VAL A 249 1.42 -1.25 15.73
CA VAL A 249 2.73 -0.88 16.29
C VAL A 249 3.15 0.52 15.87
N LEU A 250 2.80 0.92 14.64
CA LEU A 250 3.17 2.21 14.07
C LEU A 250 1.91 2.97 13.61
N ARG A 251 1.70 4.16 14.15
CA ARG A 251 0.64 5.09 13.75
C ARG A 251 1.26 6.44 13.46
N LEU A 252 1.27 6.83 12.19
CA LEU A 252 1.80 8.12 11.76
C LEU A 252 0.69 8.90 11.02
N PRO A 253 0.67 10.23 11.12
CA PRO A 253 -0.22 11.05 10.31
C PRO A 253 0.08 10.83 8.81
N SER A 254 -0.94 10.87 7.97
CA SER A 254 -0.80 10.62 6.52
C SER A 254 0.05 11.70 5.83
N GLN A 255 -0.12 12.96 6.22
CA GLN A 255 0.50 14.10 5.54
C GLN A 255 2.05 13.99 5.43
N PRO A 256 2.83 13.74 6.49
CA PRO A 256 4.27 13.55 6.35
C PRO A 256 4.66 12.33 5.49
N VAL A 257 3.88 11.25 5.56
CA VAL A 257 4.12 10.03 4.77
C VAL A 257 3.96 10.34 3.28
N GLU A 258 2.89 11.02 2.92
CA GLU A 258 2.61 11.41 1.55
C GLU A 258 3.66 12.38 0.99
N VAL A 259 4.13 13.34 1.79
CA VAL A 259 5.25 14.21 1.40
C VAL A 259 6.52 13.40 1.15
N LEU A 260 6.84 12.43 2.01
CA LEU A 260 8.02 11.58 1.84
C LEU A 260 7.91 10.66 0.62
N ILE A 261 6.71 10.22 0.26
CA ILE A 261 6.45 9.50 -1.00
C ILE A 261 6.81 10.39 -2.19
N ALA A 262 6.33 11.63 -2.23
CA ALA A 262 6.67 12.57 -3.30
C ALA A 262 8.19 12.89 -3.34
N VAL A 263 8.84 13.01 -2.17
CA VAL A 263 10.31 13.16 -2.08
C VAL A 263 11.04 11.96 -2.67
N SER A 264 10.54 10.73 -2.50
CA SER A 264 11.16 9.53 -3.09
C SER A 264 11.17 9.57 -4.63
N ILE A 265 10.14 10.16 -5.25
CA ILE A 265 10.07 10.39 -6.70
C ILE A 265 11.12 11.41 -7.12
N LEU A 266 11.23 12.52 -6.38
CA LEU A 266 12.24 13.55 -6.65
C LEU A 266 13.66 12.99 -6.56
N VAL A 267 13.96 12.21 -5.52
CA VAL A 267 15.27 11.55 -5.36
C VAL A 267 15.54 10.59 -6.52
N SER A 268 14.52 9.83 -6.97
CA SER A 268 14.62 8.94 -8.12
C SER A 268 14.87 9.70 -9.42
N ALA A 269 14.23 10.86 -9.60
CA ALA A 269 14.46 11.74 -10.74
C ALA A 269 15.90 12.26 -10.75
N VAL A 270 16.41 12.73 -9.61
CA VAL A 270 17.81 13.16 -9.50
C VAL A 270 18.77 12.00 -9.80
N HIS A 271 18.48 10.80 -9.30
CA HIS A 271 19.24 9.58 -9.59
C HIS A 271 19.25 9.26 -11.11
N ALA A 272 18.11 9.43 -11.78
CA ALA A 272 18.01 9.25 -13.23
C ALA A 272 18.85 10.29 -14.01
N VAL A 273 19.00 11.51 -13.50
CA VAL A 273 19.90 12.51 -14.12
C VAL A 273 21.37 12.16 -13.86
N ARG A 274 21.72 11.86 -12.59
CA ARG A 274 23.09 11.52 -12.16
C ARG A 274 23.06 10.39 -11.13
N PRO A 275 23.93 9.38 -11.23
CA PRO A 275 23.92 8.23 -10.33
C PRO A 275 24.28 8.65 -8.89
N LEU A 276 23.28 8.81 -8.03
CA LEU A 276 23.46 9.19 -6.62
C LEU A 276 23.97 8.03 -5.75
N PHE A 277 23.51 6.81 -6.04
CA PHE A 277 23.73 5.62 -5.21
C PHE A 277 24.05 4.37 -6.05
N PRO A 278 25.07 4.43 -6.93
CA PRO A 278 25.38 3.31 -7.82
C PRO A 278 25.69 2.03 -7.04
N GLY A 279 24.99 0.94 -7.35
CA GLY A 279 25.16 -0.36 -6.70
C GLY A 279 24.46 -0.50 -5.33
N ARG A 280 23.80 0.56 -4.85
CA ARG A 280 23.03 0.55 -3.58
C ARG A 280 21.53 0.74 -3.79
N GLU A 281 21.07 0.65 -5.04
CA GLU A 281 19.68 0.91 -5.44
C GLU A 281 18.70 0.04 -4.64
N ARG A 282 19.03 -1.24 -4.39
CA ARG A 282 18.20 -2.15 -3.60
C ARG A 282 17.93 -1.67 -2.16
N PHE A 283 18.91 -1.03 -1.52
CA PHE A 283 18.76 -0.55 -0.15
C PHE A 283 17.94 0.73 -0.10
N VAL A 284 18.15 1.61 -1.08
CA VAL A 284 17.34 2.83 -1.24
C VAL A 284 15.89 2.46 -1.57
N ALA A 285 15.68 1.48 -2.45
CA ALA A 285 14.37 0.97 -2.78
C ALA A 285 13.67 0.33 -1.58
N ALA A 286 14.37 -0.45 -0.76
CA ALA A 286 13.82 -0.95 0.50
C ALA A 286 13.41 0.21 1.44
N ALA A 287 14.23 1.27 1.55
CA ALA A 287 13.90 2.45 2.35
C ALA A 287 12.68 3.21 1.83
N PHE A 288 12.55 3.37 0.51
CA PHE A 288 11.34 3.92 -0.10
C PHE A 288 10.14 3.03 0.14
N GLY A 289 10.29 1.71 0.02
CA GLY A 289 9.26 0.73 0.34
C GLY A 289 8.72 0.92 1.76
N LEU A 290 9.60 1.07 2.76
CA LEU A 290 9.19 1.34 4.14
C LEU A 290 8.27 2.57 4.22
N VAL A 291 8.64 3.67 3.58
CA VAL A 291 7.83 4.90 3.56
C VAL A 291 6.49 4.67 2.86
N HIS A 292 6.49 4.02 1.70
CA HIS A 292 5.27 3.80 0.91
C HIS A 292 4.27 2.90 1.66
N GLY A 293 4.74 1.87 2.35
CA GLY A 293 3.88 0.96 3.12
C GLY A 293 3.14 1.62 4.30
N LEU A 294 3.57 2.80 4.72
CA LEU A 294 2.88 3.58 5.76
C LEU A 294 1.62 4.29 5.25
N ALA A 295 1.50 4.60 3.96
CA ALA A 295 0.35 5.32 3.42
C ALA A 295 -0.93 4.47 3.44
N PHE A 296 -0.79 3.14 3.34
CA PHE A 296 -1.92 2.21 3.32
C PHE A 296 -2.30 1.67 4.71
N ALA A 297 -1.60 2.13 5.76
CA ALA A 297 -1.80 1.76 7.16
C ALA A 297 -3.25 1.90 7.62
N THR A 298 -3.93 2.96 7.18
CA THR A 298 -5.30 3.31 7.60
C THR A 298 -6.35 2.35 7.06
N VAL A 299 -6.10 1.71 5.91
CA VAL A 299 -7.02 0.76 5.28
C VAL A 299 -6.98 -0.60 6.00
N LEU A 300 -5.81 -1.02 6.48
CA LEU A 300 -5.63 -2.32 7.18
C LEU A 300 -5.68 -2.22 8.71
N ALA A 301 -5.41 -1.05 9.30
CA ALA A 301 -5.41 -0.89 10.76
C ALA A 301 -6.84 -0.93 11.32
N GLY A 302 -7.04 -1.72 12.39
CA GLY A 302 -8.31 -1.80 13.09
C GLY A 302 -9.38 -2.63 12.38
N GLN A 303 -9.00 -3.49 11.43
CA GLN A 303 -9.97 -4.27 10.64
C GLN A 303 -10.66 -5.42 11.39
N GLY A 304 -10.27 -5.75 12.62
CA GLY A 304 -10.90 -6.82 13.41
C GLY A 304 -10.80 -8.22 12.76
N PHE A 305 -10.05 -8.36 11.67
CA PHE A 305 -9.80 -9.63 11.00
C PHE A 305 -8.99 -10.55 11.89
N ASP A 306 -9.31 -11.85 11.85
CA ASP A 306 -8.46 -12.86 12.48
C ASP A 306 -7.05 -12.81 11.89
N SER A 307 -6.04 -13.13 12.71
CA SER A 307 -4.62 -13.00 12.37
C SER A 307 -4.24 -13.67 11.03
N TRP A 308 -4.93 -14.75 10.67
CA TRP A 308 -4.71 -15.46 9.41
C TRP A 308 -5.23 -14.69 8.20
N ALA A 309 -6.43 -14.13 8.26
CA ALA A 309 -6.99 -13.29 7.21
C ALA A 309 -6.16 -12.01 7.03
N LEU A 310 -5.66 -11.45 8.13
CA LEU A 310 -4.73 -10.32 8.06
C LEU A 310 -3.42 -10.69 7.34
N ALA A 311 -2.81 -11.83 7.71
CA ALA A 311 -1.58 -12.31 7.07
C ALA A 311 -1.76 -12.57 5.57
N LEU A 312 -2.87 -13.23 5.18
CA LEU A 312 -3.22 -13.46 3.78
C LEU A 312 -3.50 -12.16 3.03
N SER A 313 -4.11 -11.17 3.69
CA SER A 313 -4.35 -9.86 3.10
C SER A 313 -3.04 -9.13 2.82
N ILE A 314 -2.12 -9.09 3.79
CA ILE A 314 -0.79 -8.49 3.62
C ILE A 314 -0.02 -9.19 2.50
N LEU A 315 -0.03 -10.53 2.48
CA LEU A 315 0.64 -11.31 1.44
C LEU A 315 0.04 -11.06 0.06
N GLY A 316 -1.29 -11.19 -0.08
CA GLY A 316 -2.01 -11.02 -1.34
C GLY A 316 -1.82 -9.61 -1.90
N PHE A 317 -1.93 -8.58 -1.06
CA PHE A 317 -1.75 -7.19 -1.46
C PHE A 317 -0.35 -6.94 -2.03
N ASN A 318 0.70 -7.37 -1.32
CA ASN A 318 2.08 -7.18 -1.76
C ASN A 318 2.42 -8.00 -3.02
N LEU A 319 1.88 -9.22 -3.15
CA LEU A 319 2.00 -9.99 -4.40
C LEU A 319 1.31 -9.29 -5.57
N GLY A 320 0.17 -8.64 -5.33
CA GLY A 320 -0.50 -7.80 -6.32
C GLY A 320 0.35 -6.61 -6.76
N ILE A 321 0.99 -5.92 -5.81
CA ILE A 321 1.94 -4.82 -6.08
C ILE A 321 3.09 -5.33 -6.95
N GLU A 322 3.76 -6.40 -6.53
CA GLU A 322 4.93 -6.94 -7.23
C GLU A 322 4.57 -7.42 -8.64
N ALA A 323 3.38 -8.04 -8.82
CA ALA A 323 2.88 -8.46 -10.12
C ALA A 323 2.64 -7.26 -11.07
N MET A 324 2.03 -6.18 -10.58
CA MET A 324 1.81 -4.98 -11.39
C MET A 324 3.14 -4.29 -11.72
N GLN A 325 4.06 -4.18 -10.76
CA GLN A 325 5.40 -3.64 -11.00
C GLN A 325 6.15 -4.46 -12.05
N ALA A 326 6.14 -5.79 -11.94
CA ALA A 326 6.74 -6.69 -12.93
C ALA A 326 6.11 -6.51 -14.32
N ALA A 327 4.78 -6.35 -14.41
CA ALA A 327 4.10 -6.07 -15.67
C ALA A 327 4.58 -4.76 -16.32
N VAL A 328 4.68 -3.66 -15.55
CA VAL A 328 5.23 -2.39 -16.07
C VAL A 328 6.67 -2.56 -16.54
N VAL A 329 7.52 -3.28 -15.77
CA VAL A 329 8.91 -3.56 -16.15
C VAL A 329 8.98 -4.29 -17.50
N VAL A 330 8.18 -5.35 -17.66
CA VAL A 330 8.12 -6.14 -18.91
C VAL A 330 7.65 -5.30 -20.09
N LEU A 331 6.71 -4.37 -19.87
CA LEU A 331 6.17 -3.52 -20.92
C LEU A 331 7.08 -2.34 -21.30
N VAL A 332 7.88 -1.81 -20.37
CA VAL A 332 8.68 -0.59 -20.58
C VAL A 332 10.15 -0.90 -20.89
N LEU A 333 10.75 -1.82 -20.14
CA LEU A 333 12.20 -2.03 -20.16
C LEU A 333 12.76 -2.46 -21.54
N PRO A 334 12.10 -3.34 -22.32
CA PRO A 334 12.64 -3.74 -23.63
C PRO A 334 12.88 -2.54 -24.54
N TRP A 335 11.97 -1.57 -24.54
CA TRP A 335 12.08 -0.37 -25.37
C TRP A 335 13.16 0.58 -24.86
N LEU A 336 13.28 0.75 -23.54
CA LEU A 336 14.37 1.53 -22.95
C LEU A 336 15.75 0.92 -23.26
N LEU A 337 15.87 -0.42 -23.26
CA LEU A 337 17.09 -1.11 -23.63
C LEU A 337 17.43 -0.99 -25.11
N LEU A 338 16.42 -0.95 -25.97
CA LEU A 338 16.63 -0.74 -27.40
C LEU A 338 17.08 0.70 -27.65
N TRP A 339 16.44 1.66 -27.00
CA TRP A 339 16.75 3.08 -27.15
C TRP A 339 18.06 3.48 -26.46
N SER A 340 18.49 2.80 -25.38
CA SER A 340 19.75 3.11 -24.66
C SER A 340 21.01 3.04 -25.52
N ARG A 341 20.95 2.39 -26.68
CA ARG A 341 22.03 2.32 -27.68
C ARG A 341 22.03 3.51 -28.65
N ALA A 342 21.13 4.47 -28.46
CA ALA A 342 21.01 5.67 -29.28
C ALA A 342 21.56 6.92 -28.58
N PRO A 343 22.05 7.91 -29.34
CA PRO A 343 22.44 9.20 -28.77
C PRO A 343 21.24 9.93 -28.10
N GLY A 344 20.02 9.73 -28.61
CA GLY A 344 18.80 10.36 -28.08
C GLY A 344 18.34 9.88 -26.70
N PHE A 345 18.86 8.75 -26.19
CA PHE A 345 18.44 8.22 -24.90
C PHE A 345 18.74 9.15 -23.73
N THR A 346 19.83 9.94 -23.83
CA THR A 346 20.16 10.92 -22.80
C THR A 346 19.08 12.00 -22.71
N VAL A 347 18.54 12.44 -23.85
CA VAL A 347 17.44 13.41 -23.90
C VAL A 347 16.20 12.81 -23.28
N LEU A 348 15.79 11.61 -23.71
CA LEU A 348 14.64 10.90 -23.12
C LEU A 348 14.77 10.79 -21.59
N ARG A 349 15.93 10.32 -21.12
CA ARG A 349 16.20 10.12 -19.68
C ARG A 349 16.11 11.43 -18.91
N ILE A 350 16.74 12.50 -19.41
CA ILE A 350 16.77 13.80 -18.72
C ILE A 350 15.39 14.46 -18.77
N THR A 351 14.70 14.42 -19.92
CA THR A 351 13.33 14.97 -20.04
C THR A 351 12.37 14.21 -19.15
N GLY A 352 12.40 12.88 -19.16
CA GLY A 352 11.56 12.05 -18.28
C GLY A 352 11.84 12.30 -16.80
N ALA A 353 13.11 12.41 -16.41
CA ALA A 353 13.49 12.78 -15.04
C ALA A 353 13.04 14.20 -14.69
N GLY A 354 13.12 15.16 -15.63
CA GLY A 354 12.64 16.53 -15.44
C GLY A 354 11.14 16.60 -15.21
N VAL A 355 10.35 15.88 -16.02
CA VAL A 355 8.89 15.76 -15.83
C VAL A 355 8.57 15.13 -14.48
N GLY A 356 9.20 14.01 -14.14
CA GLY A 356 8.99 13.34 -12.87
C GLY A 356 9.38 14.20 -11.66
N GLY A 357 10.49 14.94 -11.76
CA GLY A 357 10.93 15.88 -10.74
C GLY A 357 9.98 17.07 -10.57
N ALA A 358 9.46 17.62 -11.67
CA ALA A 358 8.48 18.71 -11.62
C ALA A 358 7.16 18.25 -10.98
N ALA A 359 6.66 17.07 -11.36
CA ALA A 359 5.51 16.42 -10.72
C ALA A 359 5.72 16.21 -9.22
N ALA A 360 6.87 15.67 -8.84
CA ALA A 360 7.23 15.47 -7.44
C ALA A 360 7.26 16.78 -6.64
N CYS A 361 7.85 17.84 -7.19
CA CYS A 361 7.86 19.16 -6.55
C CYS A 361 6.44 19.73 -6.36
N GLY A 362 5.57 19.58 -7.37
CA GLY A 362 4.15 19.96 -7.26
C GLY A 362 3.47 19.21 -6.12
N TRP A 363 3.56 17.89 -6.11
CA TRP A 363 2.96 17.05 -5.07
C TRP A 363 3.50 17.30 -3.66
N ILE A 364 4.79 17.63 -3.51
CA ILE A 364 5.35 18.03 -2.22
C ILE A 364 4.66 19.29 -1.71
N ILE A 365 4.46 20.29 -2.57
CA ILE A 365 3.79 21.55 -2.21
C ILE A 365 2.33 21.28 -1.86
N GLU A 366 1.62 20.51 -2.69
CA GLU A 366 0.21 20.18 -2.46
C GLU A 366 0.00 19.52 -1.10
N ARG A 367 0.82 18.52 -0.78
CA ARG A 367 0.69 17.74 0.46
C ARG A 367 1.23 18.47 1.68
N ALA A 368 2.30 19.26 1.54
CA ALA A 368 2.86 20.00 2.67
C ALA A 368 1.99 21.18 3.11
N PHE A 369 1.28 21.82 2.17
CA PHE A 369 0.49 23.03 2.44
C PHE A 369 -1.02 22.85 2.27
N ASP A 370 -1.48 21.65 1.90
CA ASP A 370 -2.89 21.35 1.63
C ASP A 370 -3.51 22.31 0.59
N VAL A 371 -2.76 22.56 -0.48
CA VAL A 371 -3.16 23.45 -1.59
C VAL A 371 -3.32 22.64 -2.87
N SER A 372 -4.32 22.94 -3.69
CA SER A 372 -4.42 22.35 -5.03
C SER A 372 -3.48 23.08 -5.99
N THR A 373 -2.58 22.37 -6.68
CA THR A 373 -1.84 22.96 -7.80
C THR A 373 -2.45 22.50 -9.13
N PRO A 374 -2.41 23.35 -10.18
CA PRO A 374 -2.80 22.91 -11.51
C PRO A 374 -1.97 21.70 -11.97
N LEU A 375 -0.72 21.58 -11.50
CA LEU A 375 0.22 20.57 -11.93
C LEU A 375 -0.26 19.15 -11.62
N GLY A 376 -0.88 18.91 -10.47
CA GLY A 376 -1.50 17.62 -10.13
C GLY A 376 -2.56 17.22 -11.15
N THR A 377 -3.47 18.13 -11.49
CA THR A 377 -4.55 17.85 -12.47
C THR A 377 -4.02 17.55 -13.87
N TRP A 378 -2.95 18.22 -14.31
CA TRP A 378 -2.31 17.96 -15.59
C TRP A 378 -1.63 16.59 -15.62
N VAL A 379 -0.94 16.21 -14.53
CA VAL A 379 -0.29 14.89 -14.42
C VAL A 379 -1.32 13.78 -14.43
N GLU A 380 -2.44 13.96 -13.73
CA GLU A 380 -3.56 13.01 -13.72
C GLU A 380 -4.20 12.87 -15.11
N ALA A 381 -4.43 13.99 -15.81
CA ALA A 381 -4.93 13.93 -17.19
C ALA A 381 -3.94 13.24 -18.16
N ALA A 382 -2.64 13.43 -17.94
CA ALA A 382 -1.59 12.79 -18.73
C ALA A 382 -1.47 11.28 -18.43
N SER A 383 -1.70 10.85 -17.19
CA SER A 383 -1.65 9.44 -16.79
C SER A 383 -2.68 8.60 -17.55
N GLY A 384 -3.87 9.15 -17.81
CA GLY A 384 -4.91 8.53 -18.64
C GLY A 384 -4.47 8.23 -20.08
N HIS A 385 -3.39 8.88 -20.54
CA HIS A 385 -2.79 8.69 -21.87
C HIS A 385 -1.43 7.99 -21.82
N ALA A 386 -1.05 7.37 -20.70
CA ALA A 386 0.24 6.69 -20.55
C ALA A 386 0.47 5.59 -21.62
N TRP A 387 -0.60 4.94 -22.08
CA TRP A 387 -0.56 3.95 -23.17
C TRP A 387 -0.04 4.56 -24.49
N ALA A 388 -0.38 5.81 -24.79
CA ALA A 388 0.12 6.50 -25.99
C ALA A 388 1.62 6.77 -25.87
N GLY A 389 2.09 7.12 -24.67
CA GLY A 389 3.53 7.26 -24.38
C GLY A 389 4.30 5.97 -24.61
N LEU A 390 3.75 4.81 -24.21
CA LEU A 390 4.33 3.49 -24.49
C LEU A 390 4.40 3.19 -25.99
N ILE A 391 3.35 3.54 -26.75
CA ILE A 391 3.35 3.36 -28.21
C ILE A 391 4.42 4.24 -28.86
N VAL A 392 4.55 5.51 -28.47
CA VAL A 392 5.60 6.40 -28.95
C VAL A 392 6.97 5.83 -28.63
N LEU A 393 7.17 5.36 -27.40
CA LEU A 393 8.41 4.74 -26.96
C LEU A 393 8.77 3.51 -27.82
N ALA A 394 7.81 2.62 -28.06
CA ALA A 394 7.99 1.41 -28.85
C ALA A 394 8.24 1.71 -30.33
N THR A 395 7.44 2.61 -30.94
CA THR A 395 7.56 2.99 -32.35
C THR A 395 8.89 3.68 -32.66
N VAL A 396 9.34 4.60 -31.80
CA VAL A 396 10.66 5.23 -31.93
C VAL A 396 11.75 4.17 -31.79
N ALA A 397 11.69 3.32 -30.76
CA ALA A 397 12.70 2.28 -30.54
C ALA A 397 12.80 1.30 -31.73
N LEU A 398 11.66 0.85 -32.27
CA LEU A 398 11.59 -0.02 -33.45
C LEU A 398 12.07 0.68 -34.72
N GLY A 399 11.68 1.94 -34.94
CA GLY A 399 12.15 2.73 -36.08
C GLY A 399 13.68 2.91 -36.06
N MET A 400 14.26 3.15 -34.88
CA MET A 400 15.71 3.21 -34.70
C MET A 400 16.41 1.87 -34.93
N TYR A 401 15.75 0.76 -34.61
CA TYR A 401 16.25 -0.58 -34.87
C TYR A 401 16.22 -0.88 -36.38
N ALA A 402 15.10 -0.60 -37.06
CA ALA A 402 14.94 -0.82 -38.50
C ALA A 402 15.86 0.06 -39.35
N ALA A 403 16.11 1.31 -38.95
CA ALA A 403 17.02 2.23 -39.64
C ALA A 403 18.49 1.79 -39.56
N ARG A 404 18.84 0.87 -38.66
CA ARG A 404 20.18 0.27 -38.56
C ARG A 404 20.18 -1.04 -39.34
N GLY A 405 20.57 -0.95 -40.62
CA GLY A 405 20.52 -2.08 -41.56
C GLY A 405 21.22 -3.37 -41.05
N PRO A 406 20.91 -4.54 -41.66
CA PRO A 406 21.25 -5.88 -41.15
C PRO A 406 22.75 -6.23 -41.05
N GLY A 407 23.68 -5.29 -41.26
CA GLY A 407 25.12 -5.51 -41.27
C GLY A 407 25.92 -4.90 -40.11
N THR A 408 25.31 -4.07 -39.25
CA THR A 408 26.02 -3.56 -38.05
C THR A 408 26.03 -4.60 -36.95
N SER A 409 27.11 -5.38 -36.87
CA SER A 409 27.31 -6.34 -35.80
C SER A 409 27.31 -5.65 -34.44
N TRP A 410 26.78 -6.34 -33.44
CA TRP A 410 26.77 -5.96 -32.02
C TRP A 410 28.19 -6.00 -31.40
N GLY A 411 29.20 -5.52 -32.13
CA GLY A 411 30.55 -5.38 -31.65
C GLY A 411 30.61 -4.29 -30.61
N VAL A 412 30.88 -4.69 -29.37
CA VAL A 412 31.53 -3.85 -28.36
C VAL A 412 32.51 -2.93 -29.09
N ARG A 413 32.37 -1.61 -28.95
CA ARG A 413 33.48 -0.70 -29.26
C ARG A 413 34.62 -1.14 -28.35
N ALA A 414 35.48 -2.03 -28.85
CA ALA A 414 36.76 -2.29 -28.25
C ALA A 414 37.44 -0.92 -28.19
N GLY A 415 37.69 -0.43 -26.98
CA GLY A 415 38.60 0.70 -26.80
C GLY A 415 39.92 0.39 -27.52
N PRO A 416 40.71 1.42 -27.84
CA PRO A 416 41.97 1.22 -28.56
C PRO A 416 42.76 0.12 -27.84
N ARG A 417 43.08 -0.96 -28.58
CA ARG A 417 43.92 -2.03 -28.06
C ARG A 417 45.21 -1.36 -27.62
N HIS A 418 45.51 -1.41 -26.33
CA HIS A 418 46.87 -1.17 -25.87
C HIS A 418 47.76 -2.17 -26.62
N GLU A 419 48.61 -1.67 -27.52
CA GLU A 419 49.77 -2.41 -28.00
C GLU A 419 50.49 -2.96 -26.77
N ALA A 420 50.52 -4.29 -26.67
CA ALA A 420 51.33 -4.97 -25.69
C ALA A 420 52.79 -4.58 -25.95
N ALA A 421 53.43 -3.97 -24.95
CA ALA A 421 54.87 -3.80 -24.96
C ALA A 421 55.54 -5.18 -25.13
N PRO A 422 56.58 -5.31 -25.96
CA PRO A 422 57.26 -6.59 -26.14
C PRO A 422 57.95 -6.99 -24.83
N SER A 423 57.70 -8.23 -24.36
CA SER A 423 58.49 -8.86 -23.31
C SER A 423 59.95 -9.00 -23.74
N PRO A 424 60.93 -8.73 -22.88
CA PRO A 424 62.33 -8.91 -23.22
C PRO A 424 62.66 -10.40 -23.32
N ALA A 425 63.08 -10.82 -24.50
CA ALA A 425 63.68 -12.11 -24.73
C ALA A 425 65.02 -12.21 -23.98
N SER A 426 65.24 -13.39 -23.41
CA SER A 426 66.48 -13.86 -22.80
C SER A 426 67.68 -13.75 -23.77
N ASP A 427 68.73 -13.05 -23.35
CA ASP A 427 70.04 -13.07 -24.01
C ASP A 427 71.02 -13.93 -23.18
N PRO A 428 71.52 -15.06 -23.71
CA PRO A 428 72.48 -15.91 -23.02
C PRO A 428 73.90 -15.48 -23.38
N GLY A 429 74.59 -14.87 -22.42
CA GLY A 429 76.05 -14.86 -22.39
C GLY A 429 76.68 -13.48 -22.39
N ARG A 430 77.27 -13.11 -21.24
CA ARG A 430 78.65 -12.60 -21.16
C ARG A 430 79.08 -12.43 -19.69
N TYR A 431 80.24 -13.03 -19.42
CA TYR A 431 81.23 -12.70 -18.39
C TYR A 431 80.98 -13.05 -16.92
N ALA A 432 81.75 -14.04 -16.46
CA ALA A 432 82.39 -14.11 -15.15
C ALA A 432 83.93 -14.07 -15.38
N PRO A 433 84.82 -14.04 -14.37
CA PRO A 433 84.68 -13.68 -12.95
C PRO A 433 85.77 -12.67 -12.48
N ALA A 434 85.68 -12.18 -11.23
CA ALA A 434 86.87 -11.86 -10.42
C ALA A 434 86.58 -11.89 -8.91
N ASP A 435 87.40 -12.68 -8.24
CA ASP A 435 87.58 -13.01 -6.82
C ASP A 435 87.45 -11.90 -5.76
N GLY A 436 87.09 -12.32 -4.53
CA GLY A 436 87.33 -11.53 -3.32
C GLY A 436 86.49 -11.90 -2.10
N ALA A 437 86.78 -13.02 -1.44
CA ALA A 437 86.47 -13.26 -0.01
C ALA A 437 87.51 -12.49 0.85
N PRO A 438 87.36 -12.22 2.19
CA PRO A 438 86.82 -13.20 3.16
C PRO A 438 86.16 -12.69 4.50
N THR A 439 85.60 -13.68 5.22
CA THR A 439 85.56 -13.90 6.70
C THR A 439 84.50 -13.31 7.67
N ARG A 440 83.87 -14.27 8.41
CA ARG A 440 83.45 -14.32 9.85
C ARG A 440 82.30 -13.38 10.33
N ASN A 441 81.39 -13.69 11.27
CA ASN A 441 81.25 -14.73 12.30
C ASN A 441 79.79 -14.77 12.85
N ARG A 442 79.30 -15.99 13.15
CA ARG A 442 78.49 -16.51 14.29
C ARG A 442 77.24 -15.80 14.89
N ALA A 443 76.25 -16.69 15.17
CA ALA A 443 75.28 -16.72 16.29
C ALA A 443 74.12 -15.69 16.26
N SER A 444 72.86 -15.95 16.62
CA SER A 444 72.17 -17.06 17.32
C SER A 444 70.64 -16.79 17.23
N ARG A 445 69.81 -17.83 17.02
CA ARG A 445 68.37 -17.79 17.34
C ARG A 445 68.16 -17.99 18.85
N PRO A 446 67.08 -17.44 19.43
CA PRO A 446 66.04 -18.36 19.91
C PRO A 446 64.59 -17.89 19.64
N GLU A 447 63.71 -18.90 19.69
CA GLU A 447 62.25 -18.87 19.56
C GLU A 447 61.52 -18.30 20.80
N PRO A 448 60.20 -18.02 20.69
CA PRO A 448 59.44 -17.18 21.63
C PRO A 448 58.72 -17.99 22.73
N PRO A 449 58.22 -17.35 23.80
CA PRO A 449 57.17 -17.94 24.62
C PRO A 449 55.83 -17.26 24.36
N GLY A 450 54.79 -18.09 24.29
CA GLY A 450 53.40 -17.65 24.37
C GLY A 450 52.83 -17.70 25.79
N VAL A 451 51.54 -17.34 25.83
CA VAL A 451 50.48 -17.80 26.75
C VAL A 451 50.06 -16.86 27.90
N ALA A 452 48.77 -16.52 27.80
CA ALA A 452 47.73 -16.31 28.83
C ALA A 452 47.69 -15.05 29.72
N ALA A 453 46.67 -14.23 29.42
CA ALA A 453 45.47 -13.98 30.25
C ALA A 453 45.59 -13.93 31.79
N ARG A 454 45.18 -12.78 32.39
CA ARG A 454 43.92 -12.62 33.15
C ARG A 454 43.82 -11.23 33.85
N LEU A 455 42.64 -10.62 33.69
CA LEU A 455 41.79 -9.95 34.69
C LEU A 455 42.37 -8.80 35.54
N ARG A 456 41.81 -7.60 35.36
CA ARG A 456 40.71 -7.08 36.22
C ARG A 456 39.89 -6.05 35.45
#